data_AF-A0A2W4JSZ6-F1
#
_entry.id   AF-A0A2W4JSZ6-F1
#
_cell.length_a   1.000
_cell.length_b   1.000
_cell.length_c   1.000
_cell.angle_alpha   90.00
_cell.angle_beta   90.00
_cell.angle_gamma   90.00
#
_symmetry.space_group_name_H-M   'P 1'
#
loop_
_entity.id
_entity.type
_entity.pdbx_description
1 polymer ?
#
loop_
_entity_poly.entity_id
_entity_poly.type
_entity_poly.pdbx_seq_one_letter_code
_entity_poly.pdbx_strand_id
1 'polypeptide(L)'
;MTESVNSEKANDENNVDQEKALPAVMESRVSRITRIIGALSEFEQEELSNTLQTFKMKRAQTRASTRNMLIFSLHTGVIGGLSAGLLMSILMASVVISLGGEFVTVWTCLQMGGLFAVALTLFCAVYMFLLLKVATTSMAREAALKHSKLYKVQKVEIPVPLKEGIELSITALGAKKGWSLESLNREDGTVSAISAATARSPGELVGIKVDPLTESSCIVSIYSKPLFTILDFGKNSDNVKLLAKEVEEAALVHQLLKMD
;
A
#
# COMPACT_ATOMS: atom_id res chain seq x y z
N MET A 1 -77.60 -2.76 -15.43
CA MET A 1 -76.32 -2.07 -15.15
C MET A 1 -76.19 -2.01 -13.64
N THR A 2 -75.26 -2.67 -12.96
CA THR A 2 -74.16 -3.58 -13.34
C THR A 2 -73.72 -4.23 -12.03
N GLU A 3 -73.31 -5.49 -12.12
CA GLU A 3 -72.88 -6.37 -11.04
C GLU A 3 -71.56 -5.92 -10.37
N SER A 4 -71.42 -6.11 -9.07
CA SER A 4 -70.13 -6.06 -8.37
C SER A 4 -70.18 -6.80 -7.03
N VAL A 5 -70.02 -8.13 -7.00
CA VAL A 5 -69.57 -8.86 -5.79
C VAL A 5 -68.89 -10.17 -6.23
N ASN A 6 -67.78 -10.51 -5.55
CA ASN A 6 -67.03 -11.78 -5.51
C ASN A 6 -65.76 -11.90 -6.37
N SER A 7 -64.60 -11.61 -5.77
CA SER A 7 -63.42 -12.49 -5.84
C SER A 7 -62.36 -12.09 -4.80
N GLU A 8 -62.55 -12.45 -3.54
CA GLU A 8 -61.52 -12.27 -2.51
C GLU A 8 -61.64 -13.40 -1.48
N LYS A 9 -61.15 -14.60 -1.85
CA LYS A 9 -60.95 -15.75 -0.94
C LYS A 9 -60.31 -16.91 -1.71
N ALA A 10 -59.01 -16.83 -1.97
CA ALA A 10 -58.16 -17.99 -2.29
C ALA A 10 -56.70 -17.53 -2.35
N ASN A 11 -56.00 -17.44 -1.22
CA ASN A 11 -54.52 -17.46 -1.25
C ASN A 11 -53.79 -17.75 0.08
N ASP A 12 -54.47 -18.05 1.19
CA ASP A 12 -53.79 -18.14 2.50
C ASP A 12 -53.34 -19.54 2.95
N GLU A 13 -53.51 -20.60 2.17
CA GLU A 13 -53.20 -21.97 2.65
C GLU A 13 -51.79 -22.51 2.31
N ASN A 14 -50.94 -21.78 1.56
CA ASN A 14 -49.61 -22.29 1.19
C ASN A 14 -48.43 -21.78 2.05
N ASN A 15 -48.68 -21.00 3.09
CA ASN A 15 -47.60 -20.31 3.82
C ASN A 15 -47.21 -20.96 5.18
N VAL A 16 -47.86 -22.05 5.58
CA VAL A 16 -47.68 -22.62 6.94
C VAL A 16 -46.59 -23.71 7.00
N ASP A 17 -46.18 -24.29 5.87
CA ASP A 17 -45.18 -25.38 5.85
C ASP A 17 -43.73 -24.91 5.62
N GLN A 18 -43.49 -23.65 5.21
CA GLN A 18 -42.12 -23.13 5.05
C GLN A 18 -41.51 -22.57 6.34
N GLU A 19 -42.32 -22.20 7.33
CA GLU A 19 -41.82 -21.54 8.55
C GLU A 19 -41.25 -22.52 9.59
N LYS A 20 -41.56 -23.83 9.48
CA LYS A 20 -41.00 -24.87 10.35
C LYS A 20 -39.68 -25.50 9.86
N ALA A 21 -39.27 -25.26 8.61
CA ALA A 21 -38.05 -25.85 8.03
C ALA A 21 -36.79 -24.98 8.23
N LEU A 22 -36.95 -23.69 8.52
CA LEU A 22 -35.84 -22.73 8.67
C LEU A 22 -34.95 -22.95 9.91
N PRO A 23 -35.47 -23.28 11.13
CA PRO A 23 -34.61 -23.41 12.31
C PRO A 23 -33.72 -24.67 12.27
N ALA A 24 -34.21 -25.78 11.72
CA ALA A 24 -33.45 -27.04 11.62
C ALA A 24 -32.26 -26.95 10.63
N VAL A 25 -32.39 -26.13 9.56
CA VAL A 25 -31.31 -25.90 8.60
C VAL A 25 -30.25 -24.95 9.15
N MET A 26 -30.63 -23.96 9.98
CA MET A 26 -29.67 -23.07 10.64
C MET A 26 -28.85 -23.79 11.73
N GLU A 27 -29.45 -24.63 12.57
CA GLU A 27 -28.70 -25.36 13.61
C GLU A 27 -27.66 -26.33 13.01
N SER A 28 -27.98 -26.99 11.89
CA SER A 28 -27.06 -27.88 11.17
C SER A 28 -25.86 -27.13 10.56
N ARG A 29 -26.05 -25.89 10.11
CA ARG A 29 -24.98 -25.05 9.54
C ARG A 29 -24.09 -24.44 10.62
N VAL A 30 -24.68 -23.98 11.73
CA VAL A 30 -23.92 -23.45 12.87
C VAL A 30 -23.03 -24.56 13.46
N SER A 31 -23.56 -25.77 13.66
CA SER A 31 -22.79 -26.92 14.17
C SER A 31 -21.59 -27.30 13.29
N ARG A 32 -21.70 -27.22 11.95
CA ARG A 32 -20.57 -27.44 11.04
C ARG A 32 -19.53 -26.32 11.09
N ILE A 33 -19.97 -25.06 11.17
CA ILE A 33 -19.07 -23.91 11.26
C ILE A 33 -18.29 -23.94 12.58
N THR A 34 -18.93 -24.31 13.70
CA THR A 34 -18.26 -24.41 15.00
C THR A 34 -17.21 -25.54 15.03
N ARG A 35 -17.45 -26.68 14.35
CA ARG A 35 -16.42 -27.74 14.22
C ARG A 35 -15.26 -27.34 13.32
N ILE A 36 -15.52 -26.59 12.26
CA ILE A 36 -14.47 -26.11 11.34
C ILE A 36 -13.61 -25.04 12.03
N ILE A 37 -14.22 -24.13 12.79
CA ILE A 37 -13.50 -23.11 13.56
C ILE A 37 -12.69 -23.75 14.71
N GLY A 38 -13.23 -24.79 15.36
CA GLY A 38 -12.50 -25.56 16.38
C GLY A 38 -11.28 -26.29 15.82
N ALA A 39 -11.37 -26.85 14.60
CA ALA A 39 -10.26 -27.56 13.96
C ALA A 39 -9.19 -26.64 13.33
N LEU A 40 -9.56 -25.41 12.93
CA LEU A 40 -8.61 -24.40 12.41
C LEU A 40 -7.85 -23.67 13.54
N SER A 41 -8.43 -23.60 14.74
CA SER A 41 -7.86 -22.90 15.90
C SER A 41 -6.56 -23.53 16.43
N GLU A 42 -6.42 -24.85 16.39
CA GLU A 42 -5.25 -25.53 16.98
C GLU A 42 -4.06 -25.52 16.01
N PHE A 43 -4.31 -25.67 14.71
CA PHE A 43 -3.25 -25.71 13.69
C PHE A 43 -2.63 -24.33 13.45
N GLU A 44 -3.44 -23.26 13.39
CA GLU A 44 -2.93 -21.90 13.20
C GLU A 44 -2.24 -21.35 14.46
N GLN A 45 -2.66 -21.76 15.68
CA GLN A 45 -1.98 -21.34 16.90
C GLN A 45 -0.60 -21.97 17.07
N GLU A 46 -0.43 -23.24 16.68
CA GLU A 46 0.87 -23.91 16.76
C GLU A 46 1.85 -23.35 15.72
N GLU A 47 1.39 -23.09 14.49
CA GLU A 47 2.21 -22.49 13.43
C GLU A 47 2.60 -21.04 13.77
N LEU A 48 1.67 -20.24 14.33
CA LEU A 48 1.96 -18.88 14.79
C LEU A 48 2.92 -18.86 15.98
N SER A 49 2.80 -19.82 16.91
CA SER A 49 3.71 -19.99 18.05
C SER A 49 5.12 -20.34 17.61
N ASN A 50 5.26 -21.30 16.68
CA ASN A 50 6.56 -21.71 16.12
C ASN A 50 7.22 -20.58 15.31
N THR A 51 6.42 -19.81 14.56
CA THR A 51 6.90 -18.63 13.83
C THR A 51 7.35 -17.52 14.80
N LEU A 52 6.59 -17.30 15.88
CA LEU A 52 6.95 -16.30 16.88
C LEU A 52 8.22 -16.68 17.65
N GLN A 53 8.44 -17.96 17.95
CA GLN A 53 9.67 -18.45 18.59
C GLN A 53 10.89 -18.30 17.68
N THR A 54 10.77 -18.66 16.40
CA THR A 54 11.86 -18.48 15.43
C THR A 54 12.20 -17.00 15.23
N PHE A 55 11.21 -16.11 15.19
CA PHE A 55 11.45 -14.66 15.19
C PHE A 55 12.15 -14.16 16.46
N LYS A 56 11.76 -14.64 17.64
CA LYS A 56 12.42 -14.27 18.92
C LYS A 56 13.88 -14.73 18.95
N MET A 57 14.18 -15.95 18.53
CA MET A 57 15.57 -16.44 18.43
C MET A 57 16.39 -15.62 17.44
N LYS A 58 15.86 -15.37 16.24
CA LYS A 58 16.59 -14.62 15.20
C LYS A 58 16.89 -13.19 15.63
N ARG A 59 15.97 -12.56 16.39
CA ARG A 59 16.14 -11.21 16.98
C ARG A 59 17.15 -11.20 18.13
N ALA A 60 17.21 -12.26 18.95
CA ALA A 60 18.23 -12.42 19.99
C ALA A 60 19.63 -12.63 19.38
N GLN A 61 19.73 -13.44 18.32
CA GLN A 61 20.99 -13.70 17.60
C GLN A 61 21.52 -12.46 16.87
N THR A 62 20.64 -11.65 16.26
CA THR A 62 21.05 -10.37 15.67
C THR A 62 21.53 -9.40 16.75
N ARG A 63 20.81 -9.25 17.88
CA ARG A 63 21.26 -8.38 18.99
C ARG A 63 22.61 -8.80 19.57
N ALA A 64 22.88 -10.10 19.70
CA ALA A 64 24.17 -10.61 20.15
C ALA A 64 25.28 -10.31 19.14
N SER A 65 25.03 -10.51 17.85
CA SER A 65 25.97 -10.22 16.77
C SER A 65 26.31 -8.72 16.67
N THR A 66 25.30 -7.85 16.72
CA THR A 66 25.53 -6.39 16.67
C THR A 66 26.27 -5.89 17.91
N ARG A 67 26.01 -6.47 19.09
CA ARG A 67 26.72 -6.09 20.32
C ARG A 67 28.18 -6.51 20.28
N ASN A 68 28.51 -7.68 19.75
CA ASN A 68 29.90 -8.13 19.60
C ASN A 68 30.66 -7.31 18.55
N MET A 69 30.01 -6.96 17.43
CA MET A 69 30.61 -6.09 16.40
C MET A 69 30.89 -4.68 16.92
N LEU A 70 29.98 -4.13 17.74
CA LEU A 70 30.14 -2.78 18.30
C LEU A 70 31.23 -2.73 19.39
N ILE A 71 31.38 -3.79 20.20
CA ILE A 71 32.47 -3.91 21.17
C ILE A 71 33.83 -4.06 20.46
N PHE A 72 33.89 -4.86 19.39
CA PHE A 72 35.13 -5.05 18.62
C PHE A 72 35.58 -3.76 17.91
N SER A 73 34.62 -2.99 17.38
CA SER A 73 34.90 -1.67 16.77
C SER A 73 35.33 -0.62 17.80
N LEU A 74 34.81 -0.66 19.03
CA LEU A 74 35.22 0.26 20.09
C LEU A 74 36.64 -0.05 20.61
N HIS A 75 37.01 -1.33 20.73
CA HIS A 75 38.33 -1.72 21.22
C HIS A 75 39.45 -1.47 20.20
N THR A 76 39.19 -1.75 18.92
CA THR A 76 40.20 -1.52 17.85
C THR A 76 40.37 -0.04 17.51
N GLY A 77 39.31 0.77 17.60
CA GLY A 77 39.37 2.21 17.33
C GLY A 77 40.03 3.04 18.44
N VAL A 78 39.82 2.69 19.72
CA VAL A 78 40.26 3.52 20.85
C VAL A 78 41.69 3.20 21.30
N ILE A 79 42.11 1.93 21.28
CA ILE A 79 43.41 1.52 21.84
C ILE A 79 44.55 1.67 20.83
N GLY A 80 44.28 1.55 19.52
CA GLY A 80 45.28 1.77 18.45
C GLY A 80 45.44 3.23 18.01
N GLY A 81 44.38 4.03 18.09
CA GLY A 81 44.38 5.41 17.57
C GLY A 81 45.04 6.44 18.49
N LEU A 82 44.89 6.29 19.81
CA LEU A 82 45.35 7.29 20.78
C LEU A 82 46.87 7.26 21.03
N SER A 83 47.51 6.08 21.01
CA SER A 83 48.96 5.98 21.27
C SER A 83 49.79 6.27 20.02
N ALA A 84 49.38 5.77 18.86
CA ALA A 84 50.08 6.03 17.58
C ALA A 84 49.88 7.48 17.10
N GLY A 85 48.67 8.04 17.28
CA GLY A 85 48.38 9.41 16.90
C GLY A 85 49.15 10.43 17.73
N LEU A 86 49.29 10.21 19.04
CA LEU A 86 49.98 11.14 19.95
C LEU A 86 51.50 11.10 19.74
N LEU A 87 52.08 9.91 19.49
CA LEU A 87 53.51 9.76 19.18
C LEU A 87 53.87 10.38 17.82
N MET A 88 53.02 10.20 16.80
CA MET A 88 53.20 10.86 15.50
C MET A 88 53.00 12.37 15.58
N SER A 89 52.08 12.85 16.42
CA SER A 89 51.87 14.29 16.62
C SER A 89 53.08 14.97 17.27
N ILE A 90 53.72 14.30 18.22
CA ILE A 90 54.95 14.80 18.87
C ILE A 90 56.14 14.79 17.90
N LEU A 91 56.31 13.69 17.14
CA LEU A 91 57.35 13.60 16.11
C LEU A 91 57.16 14.65 15.01
N MET A 92 55.93 14.83 14.52
CA MET A 92 55.62 15.85 13.53
C MET A 92 55.82 17.27 14.06
N ALA A 93 55.42 17.56 15.31
CA ALA A 93 55.66 18.86 15.93
C ALA A 93 57.15 19.20 16.03
N SER A 94 58.01 18.20 16.32
CA SER A 94 59.45 18.40 16.40
C SER A 94 60.12 18.68 15.03
N VAL A 95 59.61 18.08 13.94
CA VAL A 95 60.11 18.32 12.57
C VAL A 95 59.59 19.66 12.01
N VAL A 96 58.36 20.04 12.36
CA VAL A 96 57.72 21.30 11.91
C VAL A 96 58.46 22.53 12.46
N ILE A 97 58.97 22.48 13.70
CA ILE A 97 59.70 23.61 14.31
C ILE A 97 61.04 23.90 13.59
N SER A 98 61.65 22.91 12.94
CA SER A 98 62.93 23.07 12.22
C SER A 98 62.82 23.48 10.74
N LEU A 99 61.63 23.42 10.13
CA LEU A 99 61.39 23.69 8.69
C LEU A 99 60.21 24.66 8.45
N GLY A 100 59.86 25.45 9.47
CA GLY A 100 58.51 25.92 9.83
C GLY A 100 57.70 26.84 8.91
N GLY A 101 58.03 27.01 7.64
CA GLY A 101 57.18 27.77 6.70
C GLY A 101 56.53 26.90 5.63
N GLU A 102 57.36 26.13 4.91
CA GLU A 102 56.92 25.42 3.71
C GLU A 102 56.20 24.10 4.06
N PHE A 103 56.61 23.43 5.14
CA PHE A 103 56.00 22.18 5.58
C PHE A 103 54.58 22.39 6.12
N VAL A 104 54.31 23.51 6.81
CA VAL A 104 52.97 23.85 7.32
C VAL A 104 51.99 24.01 6.15
N THR A 105 52.43 24.66 5.07
CA THR A 105 51.61 24.88 3.87
C THR A 105 51.26 23.56 3.18
N VAL A 106 52.23 22.67 2.99
CA VAL A 106 52.01 21.33 2.40
C VAL A 106 51.08 20.47 3.28
N TRP A 107 51.26 20.51 4.60
CA TRP A 107 50.41 19.77 5.54
C TRP A 107 48.96 20.27 5.52
N THR A 108 48.72 21.59 5.50
CA THR A 108 47.37 22.15 5.37
C THR A 108 46.71 21.80 4.04
N CYS A 109 47.46 21.82 2.93
CA CYS A 109 46.94 21.40 1.63
C CYS A 109 46.56 19.91 1.61
N LEU A 110 47.35 19.05 2.26
CA LEU A 110 47.06 17.62 2.37
C LEU A 110 45.82 17.35 3.24
N GLN A 111 45.68 18.05 4.38
CA GLN A 111 44.50 17.93 5.23
C GLN A 111 43.23 18.44 4.54
N MET A 112 43.30 19.57 3.82
CA MET A 112 42.16 20.08 3.05
C MET A 112 41.79 19.15 1.90
N GLY A 113 42.77 18.54 1.22
CA GLY A 113 42.53 17.51 0.22
C GLY A 113 41.88 16.26 0.80
N GLY A 114 42.30 15.82 1.99
CA GLY A 114 41.69 14.70 2.70
C GLY A 114 40.24 14.97 3.12
N LEU A 115 39.97 16.15 3.68
CA LEU A 115 38.61 16.57 4.05
C LEU A 115 37.70 16.67 2.82
N PHE A 116 38.21 17.20 1.71
CA PHE A 116 37.47 17.27 0.46
C PHE A 116 37.14 15.87 -0.10
N ALA A 117 38.10 14.94 -0.06
CA ALA A 117 37.88 13.56 -0.49
C ALA A 117 36.81 12.83 0.35
N VAL A 118 36.82 13.03 1.67
CA VAL A 118 35.80 12.47 2.57
C VAL A 118 34.42 13.08 2.28
N ALA A 119 34.33 14.41 2.14
CA ALA A 119 33.07 15.09 1.82
C ALA A 119 32.50 14.63 0.48
N LEU A 120 33.34 14.51 -0.56
CA LEU A 120 32.94 14.04 -1.87
C LEU A 120 32.46 12.58 -1.82
N THR A 121 33.14 11.72 -1.05
CA THR A 121 32.74 10.31 -0.88
C THR A 121 31.38 10.19 -0.19
N LEU A 122 31.14 10.98 0.87
CA LEU A 122 29.84 11.01 1.54
C LEU A 122 28.73 11.55 0.63
N PHE A 123 29.02 12.60 -0.13
CA PHE A 123 28.08 13.15 -1.11
C PHE A 123 27.71 12.11 -2.18
N CYS A 124 28.71 11.44 -2.76
CA CYS A 124 28.49 10.36 -3.73
C CYS A 124 27.69 9.20 -3.12
N ALA A 125 27.97 8.82 -1.87
CA ALA A 125 27.24 7.74 -1.19
C ALA A 125 25.75 8.11 -0.96
N VAL A 126 25.47 9.34 -0.52
CA VAL A 126 24.10 9.85 -0.36
C VAL A 126 23.39 9.93 -1.71
N TYR A 127 24.06 10.45 -2.73
CA TYR A 127 23.51 10.56 -4.08
C TYR A 127 23.18 9.18 -4.67
N MET A 128 24.10 8.21 -4.56
CA MET A 128 23.86 6.83 -4.98
C MET A 128 22.73 6.16 -4.21
N PHE A 129 22.60 6.44 -2.90
CA PHE A 129 21.47 5.94 -2.11
C PHE A 129 20.13 6.53 -2.58
N LEU A 130 20.09 7.82 -2.93
CA LEU A 130 18.90 8.46 -3.49
C LEU A 130 18.55 7.88 -4.86
N LEU A 131 19.52 7.69 -5.75
CA LEU A 131 19.30 7.04 -7.05
C LEU A 131 18.79 5.61 -6.88
N LEU A 132 19.37 4.84 -5.94
CA LEU A 132 18.91 3.49 -5.65
C LEU A 132 17.48 3.47 -5.11
N LYS A 133 17.12 4.43 -4.24
CA LYS A 133 15.75 4.63 -3.77
C LYS A 133 14.80 4.90 -4.94
N VAL A 134 15.15 5.82 -5.84
CA VAL A 134 14.31 6.15 -7.01
C VAL A 134 14.17 4.92 -7.92
N ALA A 135 15.26 4.26 -8.28
CA ALA A 135 15.26 3.09 -9.15
C ALA A 135 14.50 1.90 -8.54
N THR A 136 14.67 1.63 -7.24
CA THR A 136 13.92 0.56 -6.57
C THR A 136 12.44 0.89 -6.46
N THR A 137 12.06 2.15 -6.27
CA THR A 137 10.64 2.54 -6.29
C THR A 137 10.01 2.46 -7.69
N SER A 138 10.75 2.78 -8.76
CA SER A 138 10.23 2.65 -10.13
C SER A 138 10.08 1.19 -10.53
N MET A 139 11.08 0.36 -10.26
CA MET A 139 11.02 -1.09 -10.54
C MET A 139 9.97 -1.79 -9.68
N ALA A 140 9.83 -1.42 -8.41
CA ALA A 140 8.76 -1.94 -7.55
C ALA A 140 7.37 -1.55 -8.07
N ARG A 141 7.21 -0.32 -8.61
CA ARG A 141 5.97 0.13 -9.23
C ARG A 141 5.63 -0.70 -10.48
N GLU A 142 6.59 -0.94 -11.36
CA GLU A 142 6.38 -1.78 -12.55
C GLU A 142 6.11 -3.25 -12.22
N ALA A 143 6.81 -3.81 -11.23
CA ALA A 143 6.60 -5.19 -10.79
C ALA A 143 5.25 -5.37 -10.07
N ALA A 144 4.85 -4.39 -9.24
CA ALA A 144 3.54 -4.36 -8.60
C ALA A 144 2.44 -4.35 -9.67
N LEU A 145 2.56 -3.51 -10.70
CA LEU A 145 1.66 -3.44 -11.85
C LEU A 145 1.49 -4.80 -12.56
N LYS A 146 2.57 -5.57 -12.75
CA LYS A 146 2.51 -6.87 -13.47
C LYS A 146 2.01 -8.06 -12.65
N HIS A 147 2.24 -8.11 -11.34
CA HIS A 147 2.04 -9.36 -10.55
C HIS A 147 1.06 -9.28 -9.38
N SER A 148 0.53 -8.12 -9.00
CA SER A 148 -0.44 -8.09 -7.89
C SER A 148 -1.81 -8.57 -8.35
N LYS A 149 -2.35 -9.57 -7.64
CA LYS A 149 -3.78 -9.93 -7.69
C LYS A 149 -4.62 -8.68 -7.38
N LEU A 150 -5.66 -8.42 -8.16
CA LEU A 150 -6.63 -7.36 -7.91
C LEU A 150 -7.23 -7.55 -6.51
N TYR A 151 -7.06 -6.57 -5.62
CA TYR A 151 -7.27 -6.82 -4.19
C TYR A 151 -8.69 -6.57 -3.70
N LYS A 152 -9.58 -6.01 -4.52
CA LYS A 152 -11.05 -5.97 -4.33
C LYS A 152 -11.69 -5.34 -5.55
N VAL A 153 -12.85 -5.86 -5.96
CA VAL A 153 -13.66 -5.30 -7.03
C VAL A 153 -15.02 -4.97 -6.42
N GLN A 154 -15.40 -3.70 -6.46
CA GLN A 154 -16.77 -3.27 -6.18
C GLN A 154 -17.45 -2.96 -7.51
N LYS A 155 -18.66 -3.48 -7.67
CA LYS A 155 -19.46 -3.28 -8.88
C LYS A 155 -20.67 -2.43 -8.53
N VAL A 156 -20.90 -1.40 -9.31
CA VAL A 156 -22.04 -0.48 -9.20
C VAL A 156 -22.76 -0.51 -10.53
N GLU A 157 -24.06 -0.78 -10.51
CA GLU A 157 -24.90 -0.69 -11.71
C GLU A 157 -25.47 0.71 -11.83
N ILE A 158 -25.31 1.33 -12.99
CA ILE A 158 -25.73 2.70 -13.24
C ILE A 158 -26.66 2.73 -14.45
N PRO A 159 -27.88 3.30 -14.34
CA PRO A 159 -28.82 3.42 -15.46
C PRO A 159 -28.45 4.60 -16.37
N VAL A 160 -27.24 4.56 -16.94
CA VAL A 160 -26.76 5.51 -17.94
C VAL A 160 -26.01 4.77 -19.07
N PRO A 161 -25.98 5.32 -20.29
CA PRO A 161 -25.18 4.77 -21.38
C PRO A 161 -23.68 4.80 -21.05
N LEU A 162 -22.91 3.89 -21.67
CA LEU A 162 -21.46 3.74 -21.46
C LEU A 162 -20.69 5.08 -21.47
N LYS A 163 -20.92 5.92 -22.48
CA LYS A 163 -20.22 7.22 -22.61
C LYS A 163 -20.46 8.14 -21.40
N GLU A 164 -21.70 8.19 -20.93
CA GLU A 164 -22.06 9.01 -19.77
C GLU A 164 -21.51 8.40 -18.47
N GLY A 165 -21.54 7.06 -18.35
CA GLY A 165 -20.96 6.36 -17.21
C GLY A 165 -19.45 6.61 -17.06
N ILE A 166 -18.72 6.70 -18.16
CA ILE A 166 -17.29 7.06 -18.16
C ILE A 166 -17.09 8.50 -17.67
N GLU A 167 -17.83 9.46 -18.20
CA GLU A 167 -17.68 10.88 -17.81
C GLU A 167 -18.11 11.13 -16.36
N LEU A 168 -19.14 10.44 -15.87
CA LEU A 168 -19.53 10.46 -14.45
C LEU A 168 -18.42 9.89 -13.56
N SER A 169 -17.79 8.80 -13.99
CA SER A 169 -16.67 8.19 -13.26
C SER A 169 -15.46 9.14 -13.19
N ILE A 170 -15.14 9.83 -14.28
CA ILE A 170 -14.07 10.84 -14.32
C ILE A 170 -14.41 12.03 -13.42
N THR A 171 -15.67 12.48 -13.44
CA THR A 171 -16.14 13.58 -12.59
C THR A 171 -16.04 13.21 -11.10
N ALA A 172 -16.47 12.01 -10.73
CA ALA A 172 -16.35 11.49 -9.36
C ALA A 172 -14.88 11.39 -8.90
N LEU A 173 -13.98 11.00 -9.79
CA LEU A 173 -12.53 11.02 -9.52
C LEU A 173 -12.01 12.45 -9.30
N GLY A 174 -12.42 13.39 -10.15
CA GLY A 174 -11.99 14.81 -10.09
C GLY A 174 -12.50 15.55 -8.86
N ALA A 175 -13.63 15.13 -8.28
CA ALA A 175 -14.16 15.69 -7.04
C ALA A 175 -13.24 15.45 -5.83
N LYS A 176 -12.35 14.44 -5.88
CA LYS A 176 -11.42 14.12 -4.78
C LYS A 176 -10.10 14.85 -4.93
N LYS A 177 -9.78 15.68 -3.93
CA LYS A 177 -8.48 16.37 -3.84
C LYS A 177 -7.33 15.36 -3.81
N GLY A 178 -6.34 15.61 -4.67
CA GLY A 178 -5.07 14.87 -4.71
C GLY A 178 -5.09 13.58 -5.52
N TRP A 179 -6.16 13.31 -6.27
CA TRP A 179 -6.18 12.23 -7.24
C TRP A 179 -5.64 12.74 -8.58
N SER A 180 -4.85 11.91 -9.26
CA SER A 180 -4.30 12.24 -10.58
C SER A 180 -4.67 11.15 -11.58
N LEU A 181 -5.29 11.53 -12.69
CA LEU A 181 -5.57 10.62 -13.80
C LEU A 181 -4.26 10.13 -14.41
N GLU A 182 -4.09 8.81 -14.53
CA GLU A 182 -2.91 8.18 -15.13
C GLU A 182 -3.17 7.76 -16.57
N SER A 183 -4.32 7.14 -16.83
CA SER A 183 -4.72 6.74 -18.18
C SER A 183 -6.24 6.76 -18.33
N LEU A 184 -6.69 7.04 -19.55
CA LEU A 184 -8.10 7.01 -19.95
C LEU A 184 -8.19 6.37 -21.32
N ASN A 185 -8.92 5.27 -21.41
CA ASN A 185 -9.28 4.64 -22.67
C ASN A 185 -10.81 4.57 -22.76
N ARG A 186 -11.37 5.45 -23.61
CA ARG A 186 -12.81 5.58 -23.82
C ARG A 186 -13.41 4.43 -24.63
N GLU A 187 -12.62 3.75 -25.44
CA GLU A 187 -13.08 2.62 -26.26
C GLU A 187 -13.30 1.39 -25.39
N ASP A 188 -12.34 1.11 -24.51
CA ASP A 188 -12.40 -0.01 -23.57
C ASP A 188 -13.16 0.32 -22.27
N GLY A 189 -13.62 1.56 -22.10
CA GLY A 189 -14.29 2.03 -20.88
C GLY A 189 -13.41 1.98 -19.64
N THR A 190 -12.08 2.05 -19.79
CA THR A 190 -11.14 1.94 -18.68
C THR A 190 -10.57 3.30 -18.29
N VAL A 191 -10.59 3.58 -16.99
CA VAL A 191 -10.04 4.79 -16.38
C VAL A 191 -9.09 4.37 -15.27
N SER A 192 -7.84 4.83 -15.29
CA SER A 192 -6.88 4.57 -14.23
C SER A 192 -6.46 5.88 -13.59
N ALA A 193 -6.48 5.94 -12.27
CA ALA A 193 -6.11 7.10 -11.49
C ALA A 193 -5.26 6.69 -10.29
N ILE A 194 -4.40 7.60 -9.84
CA ILE A 194 -3.57 7.43 -8.64
C ILE A 194 -4.19 8.27 -7.53
N SER A 195 -4.49 7.63 -6.40
CA SER A 195 -4.99 8.32 -5.22
C SER A 195 -3.88 9.09 -4.51
N ALA A 196 -4.27 10.12 -3.75
CA ALA A 196 -3.33 10.99 -3.04
C ALA A 196 -2.40 10.20 -2.10
N ALA A 197 -1.10 10.49 -2.21
CA ALA A 197 -0.12 10.05 -1.23
C ALA A 197 -0.49 10.60 0.15
N THR A 198 -0.29 9.79 1.18
CA THR A 198 -0.45 10.13 2.59
C THR A 198 0.85 9.84 3.32
N ALA A 199 1.01 10.37 4.53
CA ALA A 199 2.19 10.08 5.36
C ALA A 199 2.44 8.57 5.59
N ARG A 200 1.41 7.72 5.41
CA ARG A 200 1.48 6.26 5.60
C ARG A 200 1.50 5.43 4.31
N SER A 201 1.19 6.01 3.16
CA SER A 201 1.13 5.29 1.88
C SER A 201 1.45 6.24 0.72
N PRO A 202 2.30 5.85 -0.24
CA PRO A 202 2.68 6.68 -1.38
C PRO A 202 1.55 6.87 -2.41
N GLY A 203 0.34 6.40 -2.11
CA GLY A 203 -0.81 6.41 -3.01
C GLY A 203 -1.18 4.99 -3.42
N GLU A 204 -2.32 4.87 -4.10
CA GLU A 204 -2.85 3.61 -4.60
C GLU A 204 -3.27 3.81 -6.05
N LEU A 205 -3.06 2.78 -6.87
CA LEU A 205 -3.64 2.77 -8.21
C LEU A 205 -5.09 2.33 -8.10
N VAL A 206 -6.00 3.22 -8.46
CA VAL A 206 -7.43 2.94 -8.54
C VAL A 206 -7.80 2.87 -10.01
N GLY A 207 -8.32 1.72 -10.43
CA GLY A 207 -8.86 1.56 -11.77
C GLY A 207 -10.37 1.44 -11.72
N ILE A 208 -10.99 2.03 -12.72
CA ILE A 208 -12.42 1.95 -12.99
C ILE A 208 -12.56 1.32 -14.37
N LYS A 209 -13.41 0.31 -14.48
CA LYS A 209 -13.81 -0.28 -15.76
C LYS A 209 -15.32 -0.16 -15.88
N VAL A 210 -15.77 0.55 -16.90
CA VAL A 210 -17.17 0.74 -17.23
C VAL A 210 -17.51 -0.23 -18.36
N ASP A 211 -18.31 -1.24 -18.07
CA ASP A 211 -18.76 -2.22 -19.05
C ASP A 211 -20.24 -1.95 -19.38
N PRO A 212 -20.66 -2.00 -20.66
CA PRO A 212 -22.06 -1.87 -21.01
C PRO A 212 -22.86 -3.08 -20.50
N LEU A 213 -24.01 -2.84 -19.89
CA LEU A 213 -24.96 -3.89 -19.49
C LEU A 213 -26.15 -3.92 -20.47
N THR A 214 -26.69 -2.75 -20.80
CA THR A 214 -27.68 -2.54 -21.86
C THR A 214 -27.34 -1.26 -22.65
N GLU A 215 -28.14 -0.88 -23.64
CA GLU A 215 -27.95 0.41 -24.34
C GLU A 215 -28.12 1.63 -23.42
N SER A 216 -28.86 1.47 -22.32
CA SER A 216 -29.20 2.52 -21.36
C SER A 216 -28.61 2.31 -19.97
N SER A 217 -27.82 1.25 -19.75
CA SER A 217 -27.21 0.96 -18.46
C SER A 217 -25.80 0.40 -18.60
N CYS A 218 -24.95 0.71 -17.62
CA CYS A 218 -23.58 0.23 -17.54
C CYS A 218 -23.26 -0.25 -16.12
N ILE A 219 -22.29 -1.17 -16.03
CA ILE A 219 -21.73 -1.62 -14.77
C ILE A 219 -20.34 -1.00 -14.59
N VAL A 220 -20.17 -0.28 -13.49
CA VAL A 220 -18.91 0.34 -13.11
C VAL A 220 -18.21 -0.57 -12.10
N SER A 221 -17.13 -1.20 -12.56
CA SER A 221 -16.25 -2.02 -11.74
C SER A 221 -15.07 -1.19 -11.24
N ILE A 222 -15.01 -0.94 -9.94
CA ILE A 222 -13.94 -0.19 -9.29
C ILE A 222 -12.99 -1.17 -8.60
N TYR A 223 -11.71 -1.05 -8.88
CA TYR A 223 -10.66 -1.85 -8.27
C TYR A 223 -9.54 -0.98 -7.74
N SER A 224 -8.97 -1.37 -6.59
CA SER A 224 -7.78 -0.75 -6.04
C SER A 224 -6.62 -1.74 -6.01
N LYS A 225 -5.44 -1.20 -6.31
CA LYS A 225 -4.18 -1.91 -6.35
C LYS A 225 -3.14 -1.08 -5.58
N PRO A 226 -2.62 -1.60 -4.45
CA PRO A 226 -1.59 -0.90 -3.71
C PRO A 226 -0.32 -0.79 -4.57
N LEU A 227 0.30 0.39 -4.60
CA LEU A 227 1.57 0.62 -5.30
C LEU A 227 2.72 -0.19 -4.68
N PHE A 228 2.62 -0.55 -3.40
CA PHE A 228 3.57 -1.39 -2.68
C PHE A 228 2.85 -2.53 -1.96
N THR A 229 3.23 -3.77 -2.27
CA THR A 229 2.60 -5.01 -1.80
C THR A 229 2.87 -5.38 -0.34
N ILE A 230 3.78 -4.69 0.35
CA ILE A 230 4.29 -5.15 1.65
C ILE A 230 3.30 -4.85 2.80
N LEU A 231 2.45 -3.83 2.69
CA LEU A 231 1.44 -3.50 3.70
C LEU A 231 0.18 -2.91 3.06
N ASP A 232 -0.91 -3.68 3.02
CA ASP A 232 -2.26 -3.14 2.82
C ASP A 232 -2.78 -2.66 4.17
N PHE A 233 -2.86 -1.34 4.36
CA PHE A 233 -3.34 -0.73 5.61
C PHE A 233 -4.88 -0.64 5.68
N GLY A 234 -5.63 -1.34 4.81
CA GLY A 234 -7.10 -1.28 4.76
C GLY A 234 -7.65 -0.02 4.09
N LYS A 235 -6.81 0.98 3.85
CA LYS A 235 -7.14 2.22 3.13
C LYS A 235 -7.64 1.96 1.70
N ASN A 236 -7.16 0.87 1.07
CA ASN A 236 -7.63 0.39 -0.23
C ASN A 236 -9.15 0.19 -0.25
N SER A 237 -9.74 -0.46 0.77
CA SER A 237 -11.17 -0.75 0.76
C SER A 237 -12.02 0.49 1.04
N ASP A 238 -11.54 1.41 1.85
CA ASP A 238 -12.29 2.62 2.18
C ASP A 238 -12.32 3.56 0.98
N ASN A 239 -11.21 3.69 0.26
CA ASN A 239 -11.15 4.48 -0.98
C ASN A 239 -12.07 3.92 -2.06
N VAL A 240 -12.10 2.60 -2.25
CA VAL A 240 -12.99 1.95 -3.24
C VAL A 240 -14.46 2.16 -2.88
N LYS A 241 -14.83 1.95 -1.60
CA LYS A 241 -16.21 2.16 -1.14
C LYS A 241 -16.65 3.62 -1.26
N LEU A 242 -15.77 4.54 -0.90
CA LEU A 242 -16.03 5.97 -1.01
C LEU A 242 -16.24 6.36 -2.48
N LEU A 243 -15.37 5.91 -3.37
CA LEU A 243 -15.49 6.20 -4.80
C LEU A 243 -16.76 5.57 -5.40
N ALA A 244 -17.10 4.34 -5.02
CA ALA A 244 -18.34 3.69 -5.43
C ALA A 244 -19.56 4.54 -5.05
N LYS A 245 -19.61 5.02 -3.81
CA LYS A 245 -20.70 5.89 -3.33
C LYS A 245 -20.80 7.21 -4.10
N GLU A 246 -19.66 7.83 -4.40
CA GLU A 246 -19.63 9.09 -5.16
C GLU A 246 -20.10 8.90 -6.61
N VAL A 247 -19.75 7.76 -7.22
CA VAL A 247 -20.25 7.39 -8.55
C VAL A 247 -21.75 7.15 -8.54
N GLU A 248 -22.28 6.47 -7.51
CA GLU A 248 -23.74 6.30 -7.31
C GLU A 248 -24.45 7.64 -7.13
N GLU A 249 -23.93 8.52 -6.28
CA GLU A 249 -24.50 9.84 -6.04
C GLU A 249 -24.49 10.71 -7.31
N ALA A 250 -23.38 10.71 -8.06
CA ALA A 250 -23.26 11.43 -9.32
C ALA A 250 -24.28 10.93 -10.36
N ALA A 251 -24.52 9.61 -10.40
CA ALA A 251 -25.52 9.04 -11.27
C ALA A 251 -26.96 9.44 -10.89
N LEU A 252 -27.28 9.44 -9.60
CA LEU A 252 -28.59 9.87 -9.11
C LEU A 252 -28.86 11.35 -9.45
N VAL A 253 -27.87 12.23 -9.25
CA VAL A 253 -27.97 13.65 -9.62
C VAL A 253 -28.19 13.81 -11.12
N HIS A 254 -27.46 13.05 -11.94
CA HIS A 254 -27.61 13.10 -13.39
C HIS A 254 -28.99 12.63 -13.87
N GLN A 255 -29.59 11.64 -13.20
CA GLN A 255 -30.95 11.21 -13.49
C GLN A 255 -31.98 12.28 -13.14
N LEU A 256 -31.85 12.91 -11.97
CA LEU A 256 -32.75 13.99 -11.55
C LEU A 256 -32.73 15.17 -12.53
N LEU A 257 -31.54 15.55 -13.01
CA LEU A 257 -31.38 16.64 -13.99
C LEU A 257 -31.96 16.33 -15.38
N LYS A 258 -32.20 15.06 -15.72
CA LYS A 258 -32.82 14.65 -17.00
C LYS A 258 -34.35 14.55 -16.92
N MET A 259 -34.94 14.66 -15.72
CA MET A 259 -36.39 14.61 -15.52
C MET A 259 -37.05 16.00 -15.63
N ASP A 260 -36.25 17.07 -15.65
CA ASP A 260 -36.67 18.45 -15.91
C ASP A 260 -36.52 18.82 -17.41
#